data_AF-R4X260-F1
#
_entry.id   AF-R4X260-F1
#
_cell.length_a   1.000
_cell.length_b   1.000
_cell.length_c   1.000
_cell.angle_alpha   90.00
_cell.angle_beta   90.00
_cell.angle_gamma   90.00
#
_symmetry.space_group_name_H-M   'P 1'
#
loop_
_entity.id
_entity.type
_entity.pdbx_description
1 polymer ?
#
loop_
_entity_poly.entity_id
_entity_poly.type
_entity_poly.pdbx_seq_one_letter_code
_entity_poly.pdbx_strand_id
1 'polypeptide(L)'
;MFLCAVAGAVSLPAASPSYTSEARSALPGYSTTPHALNPGIERLRAGTWWEANRKIRPELAQVGDLMFLLPLADKKLEPSSDAIGRVQRLRDALRSHMKRVPAGWSRLVAQVRAERAKAGDTSAVLLADSLVNEVRYRDGTDGSYYAPARFFAEGGVCKDFAVAKYLLLRDAGFDIARLRLVSLAPRYNNTPDDWHVILVVQIDGASEPLALDSPSAPTAKRADDTANEAGSSALLGAVLSGRAPAAAVLRAPAGPLAAPLGQSGQARRPLATVFNEEGSRSFERAAPGALRRASAAGRSASAMYVDEMGDPWKVDRTGTFPKWRVATEQTRQTSAIGS
;
A
#
# COMPACT_ATOMS: atom_id res chain seq x y z
N MET A 1 43.82 -49.78 -26.62
CA MET A 1 44.22 -48.79 -27.64
C MET A 1 43.15 -48.79 -28.71
N PHE A 2 42.17 -47.87 -28.61
CA PHE A 2 41.30 -47.38 -29.70
C PHE A 2 40.36 -46.34 -29.06
N LEU A 3 40.59 -45.06 -29.37
CA LEU A 3 39.71 -43.94 -29.03
C LEU A 3 38.60 -43.86 -30.09
N CYS A 4 37.36 -43.67 -29.66
CA CYS A 4 36.29 -43.11 -30.49
C CYS A 4 35.84 -41.79 -29.87
N ALA A 5 36.19 -40.69 -30.54
CA ALA A 5 35.69 -39.36 -30.25
C ALA A 5 34.49 -39.07 -31.16
N VAL A 6 33.34 -38.70 -30.59
CA VAL A 6 32.18 -38.22 -31.32
C VAL A 6 32.05 -36.71 -31.05
N ALA A 7 32.35 -35.91 -32.06
CA ALA A 7 32.16 -34.47 -32.06
C ALA A 7 30.76 -34.16 -32.62
N GLY A 8 29.88 -33.59 -31.80
CA GLY A 8 28.59 -33.06 -32.22
C GLY A 8 28.70 -31.57 -32.54
N ALA A 9 28.46 -31.21 -33.80
CA ALA A 9 28.37 -29.83 -34.25
C ALA A 9 27.00 -29.23 -33.87
N VAL A 10 27.01 -28.13 -33.11
CA VAL A 10 25.81 -27.33 -32.82
C VAL A 10 25.63 -26.31 -33.95
N SER A 11 24.49 -26.40 -34.64
CA SER A 11 24.06 -25.43 -35.65
C SER A 11 23.43 -24.21 -34.97
N LEU A 12 23.96 -23.02 -35.24
CA LEU A 12 23.38 -21.73 -34.83
C LEU A 12 22.33 -21.29 -35.87
N PRO A 13 21.14 -20.83 -35.44
CA PRO A 13 20.16 -20.27 -36.36
C PRO A 13 20.51 -18.84 -36.79
N ALA A 14 20.16 -18.55 -38.05
CA ALA A 14 20.42 -17.34 -38.80
C ALA A 14 19.76 -16.09 -38.21
N ALA A 15 20.48 -14.97 -38.28
CA ALA A 15 20.00 -13.63 -37.99
C ALA A 15 19.21 -13.05 -39.18
N SER A 16 18.06 -12.43 -38.91
CA SER A 16 17.40 -11.38 -39.73
C SER A 16 16.12 -10.89 -39.03
N PRO A 17 15.57 -9.69 -39.30
CA PRO A 17 16.14 -8.52 -39.96
C PRO A 17 16.02 -7.21 -39.13
N SER A 18 16.75 -6.21 -39.60
CA SER A 18 16.80 -4.82 -39.16
C SER A 18 15.43 -4.13 -39.23
N TYR A 19 14.99 -3.56 -38.11
CA TYR A 19 13.86 -2.63 -38.07
C TYR A 19 14.32 -1.24 -38.53
N THR A 20 13.79 -0.81 -39.67
CA THR A 20 13.85 0.58 -40.14
C THR A 20 13.02 1.47 -39.24
N SER A 21 13.67 2.46 -38.61
CA SER A 21 13.04 3.52 -37.83
C SER A 21 12.49 4.58 -38.78
N GLU A 22 11.17 4.56 -39.02
CA GLU A 22 10.48 5.73 -39.58
C GLU A 22 10.21 6.74 -38.47
N ALA A 23 10.91 7.87 -38.55
CA ALA A 23 10.68 9.06 -37.74
C ALA A 23 9.35 9.71 -38.14
N ARG A 24 8.29 9.47 -37.37
CA ARG A 24 7.09 10.32 -37.38
C ARG A 24 7.29 11.50 -36.42
N SER A 25 7.38 12.67 -37.04
CA SER A 25 7.33 13.99 -36.40
C SER A 25 6.09 14.10 -35.51
N ALA A 26 6.31 14.16 -34.19
CA ALA A 26 5.26 14.33 -33.19
C ALA A 26 5.02 15.83 -32.94
N LEU A 27 3.79 16.27 -33.18
CA LEU A 27 3.28 17.57 -32.78
C LEU A 27 3.28 17.70 -31.24
N PRO A 28 3.64 18.87 -30.68
CA PRO A 28 3.52 19.12 -29.25
C PRO A 28 2.10 19.59 -28.92
N GLY A 29 1.44 18.99 -27.91
CA GLY A 29 0.37 19.74 -27.22
C GLY A 29 -0.80 19.00 -26.57
N TYR A 30 -0.95 17.68 -26.69
CA TYR A 30 -1.96 16.97 -25.90
C TYR A 30 -1.28 16.01 -24.94
N SER A 31 -1.18 16.43 -23.67
CA SER A 31 -0.91 15.52 -22.56
C SER A 31 -2.04 14.51 -22.50
N THR A 32 -1.86 13.37 -23.16
CA THR A 32 -2.72 12.20 -22.99
C THR A 32 -2.49 11.68 -21.57
N THR A 33 -3.20 12.27 -20.60
CA THR A 33 -3.39 11.60 -19.32
C THR A 33 -3.94 10.21 -19.64
N PRO A 34 -3.31 9.13 -19.14
CA PRO A 34 -3.77 7.77 -19.41
C PRO A 34 -5.27 7.68 -19.14
N HIS A 35 -6.06 7.12 -20.06
CA HIS A 35 -7.52 7.06 -19.94
C HIS A 35 -8.01 6.48 -18.60
N ALA A 36 -7.21 5.62 -17.95
CA ALA A 36 -7.46 5.06 -16.64
C ALA A 36 -7.35 6.06 -15.47
N LEU A 37 -6.67 7.20 -15.66
CA LEU A 37 -6.43 8.18 -14.59
C LEU A 37 -7.66 9.05 -14.28
N ASN A 38 -8.43 9.43 -15.31
CA ASN A 38 -9.56 10.35 -15.15
C ASN A 38 -10.64 9.80 -14.21
N PRO A 39 -11.11 8.54 -14.34
CA PRO A 39 -12.09 7.98 -13.40
C PRO A 39 -11.60 7.97 -11.94
N GLY A 40 -10.31 7.68 -11.73
CA GLY A 40 -9.70 7.68 -10.40
C GLY A 40 -9.65 9.09 -9.79
N ILE A 41 -9.29 10.09 -10.61
CA ILE A 41 -9.33 11.49 -10.19
C ILE A 41 -10.78 11.90 -9.86
N GLU A 42 -11.74 11.62 -10.73
CA GLU A 42 -13.16 11.97 -10.50
C GLU A 42 -13.71 11.34 -9.21
N ARG A 43 -13.40 10.06 -8.97
CA ARG A 43 -13.77 9.37 -7.73
C ARG A 43 -13.14 10.04 -6.50
N LEU A 44 -11.87 10.42 -6.56
CA LEU A 44 -11.21 11.15 -5.48
C LEU A 44 -11.83 12.55 -5.27
N ARG A 45 -12.18 13.24 -6.35
CA ARG A 45 -12.83 14.56 -6.31
C ARG A 45 -14.20 14.50 -5.64
N ALA A 46 -14.96 13.44 -5.87
CA ALA A 46 -16.28 13.21 -5.29
C ALA A 46 -16.25 12.49 -3.92
N GLY A 47 -15.05 12.15 -3.43
CA GLY A 47 -14.85 11.35 -2.22
C GLY A 47 -15.20 12.07 -0.92
N THR A 48 -15.37 11.28 0.14
CA THR A 48 -15.42 11.71 1.55
C THR A 48 -14.03 12.07 2.03
N TRP A 49 -13.90 13.24 2.66
CA TRP A 49 -12.65 13.71 3.23
C TRP A 49 -12.76 13.85 4.74
N TRP A 50 -11.70 13.43 5.44
CA TRP A 50 -11.62 13.38 6.89
C TRP A 50 -10.58 14.36 7.40
N GLU A 51 -10.91 15.15 8.44
CA GLU A 51 -9.89 15.87 9.20
C GLU A 51 -9.21 14.93 10.17
N ALA A 52 -7.89 14.81 10.07
CA ALA A 52 -7.11 14.15 11.11
C ALA A 52 -5.75 14.85 11.23
N ASN A 53 -5.39 15.28 12.45
CA ASN A 53 -4.15 16.03 12.71
C ASN A 53 -3.99 17.28 11.82
N ARG A 54 -5.05 18.08 11.64
CA ARG A 54 -5.09 19.29 10.79
C ARG A 54 -4.77 19.05 9.31
N LYS A 55 -4.88 17.81 8.87
CA LYS A 55 -4.75 17.42 7.46
C LYS A 55 -6.06 16.80 7.01
N ILE A 56 -6.42 17.09 5.77
CA ILE A 56 -7.59 16.52 5.13
C ILE A 56 -7.15 15.30 4.32
N ARG A 57 -7.79 14.15 4.55
CA ARG A 57 -7.42 12.86 3.97
C ARG A 57 -8.62 12.17 3.31
N PRO A 58 -8.46 11.61 2.10
CA PRO A 58 -9.53 10.83 1.48
C PRO A 58 -9.60 9.43 2.13
N GLU A 59 -10.71 8.73 1.92
CA GLU A 59 -10.77 7.31 2.29
C GLU A 59 -9.90 6.45 1.36
N LEU A 60 -9.33 5.38 1.91
CA LEU A 60 -8.50 4.43 1.17
C LEU A 60 -9.17 3.92 -0.12
N ALA A 61 -10.43 3.48 -0.04
CA ALA A 61 -11.16 2.92 -1.18
C ALA A 61 -11.46 3.96 -2.26
N GLN A 62 -11.55 5.25 -1.91
CA GLN A 62 -11.77 6.33 -2.89
C GLN A 62 -10.51 6.59 -3.71
N VAL A 63 -9.33 6.45 -3.09
CA VAL A 63 -8.07 6.48 -3.83
C VAL A 63 -8.00 5.27 -4.75
N GLY A 64 -8.20 4.06 -4.24
CA GLY A 64 -8.32 2.88 -5.09
C GLY A 64 -7.07 2.61 -5.94
N ASP A 65 -7.28 2.28 -7.20
CA ASP A 65 -6.23 2.06 -8.21
C ASP A 65 -5.36 3.31 -8.49
N LEU A 66 -5.84 4.52 -8.16
CA LEU A 66 -5.10 5.76 -8.36
C LEU A 66 -3.72 5.76 -7.69
N MET A 67 -3.55 4.98 -6.61
CA MET A 67 -2.25 4.82 -5.93
C MET A 67 -1.19 4.07 -6.74
N PHE A 68 -1.60 3.37 -7.80
CA PHE A 68 -0.73 2.63 -8.73
C PHE A 68 -0.54 3.37 -10.06
N LEU A 69 -1.56 4.13 -10.49
CA LEU A 69 -1.50 4.94 -11.71
C LEU A 69 -0.59 6.17 -11.59
N LEU A 70 -0.25 6.55 -10.36
CA LEU A 70 0.54 7.71 -10.03
C LEU A 70 1.95 7.31 -9.58
N PRO A 71 3.02 7.99 -10.06
CA PRO A 71 4.36 7.73 -9.58
C PRO A 71 4.47 8.06 -8.09
N LEU A 72 5.20 7.22 -7.36
CA LEU A 72 5.50 7.42 -5.94
C LEU A 72 6.59 8.46 -5.70
N ALA A 73 7.55 8.58 -6.62
CA ALA A 73 8.56 9.62 -6.59
C ALA A 73 8.21 10.64 -7.66
N ASP A 74 7.63 11.77 -7.25
CA ASP A 74 7.47 12.93 -8.12
C ASP A 74 8.57 13.94 -7.81
N LYS A 75 9.47 14.18 -8.77
CA LYS A 75 10.58 15.13 -8.62
C LYS A 75 10.10 16.56 -8.33
N LYS A 76 8.83 16.86 -8.61
CA LYS A 76 8.23 18.19 -8.40
C LYS A 76 7.52 18.32 -7.05
N LEU A 77 7.32 17.22 -6.33
CA LEU A 77 6.65 17.22 -5.03
C LEU A 77 7.65 16.80 -3.96
N GLU A 78 7.98 17.73 -3.07
CA GLU A 78 8.73 17.43 -1.85
C GLU A 78 7.92 16.43 -1.00
N PRO A 79 8.43 15.20 -0.76
CA PRO A 79 7.75 14.26 0.11
C PRO A 79 7.72 14.79 1.55
N SER A 80 6.65 14.49 2.29
CA SER A 80 6.57 14.90 3.69
C SER A 80 7.67 14.21 4.51
N SER A 81 8.16 14.87 5.57
CA SER A 81 9.20 14.31 6.44
C SER A 81 8.82 12.94 7.04
N ASP A 82 7.54 12.74 7.38
CA ASP A 82 7.03 11.44 7.84
C ASP A 82 7.11 10.37 6.74
N ALA A 83 6.74 10.74 5.50
CA ALA A 83 6.78 9.83 4.36
C ALA A 83 8.23 9.41 4.03
N ILE A 84 9.17 10.36 4.06
CA ILE A 84 10.61 10.08 3.93
C ILE A 84 11.07 9.10 5.02
N GLY A 85 10.68 9.32 6.27
CA GLY A 85 11.03 8.44 7.38
C GLY A 85 10.50 7.02 7.21
N ARG A 86 9.27 6.85 6.69
CA ARG A 86 8.69 5.52 6.40
C ARG A 86 9.42 4.78 5.29
N VAL A 87 9.71 5.48 4.19
CA VAL A 87 10.49 4.91 3.08
C VAL A 87 11.87 4.49 3.55
N GLN A 88 12.53 5.32 4.37
CA GLN A 88 13.85 4.99 4.91
C GLN A 88 13.80 3.75 5.81
N ARG A 89 12.83 3.67 6.74
CA ARG A 89 12.63 2.48 7.58
C ARG A 89 12.38 1.21 6.77
N LEU A 90 11.59 1.29 5.69
CA LEU A 90 11.38 0.17 4.78
C LEU A 90 12.68 -0.26 4.09
N ARG A 91 13.48 0.71 3.58
CA ARG A 91 14.79 0.43 2.99
C ARG A 91 15.75 -0.21 4.00
N ASP A 92 15.70 0.20 5.26
CA ASP A 92 16.51 -0.38 6.33
C ASP A 92 16.11 -1.83 6.61
N ALA A 93 14.81 -2.13 6.64
CA ALA A 93 14.29 -3.49 6.74
C ALA A 93 14.73 -4.35 5.55
N LEU A 94 14.68 -3.81 4.32
CA LEU A 94 15.18 -4.46 3.11
C LEU A 94 16.68 -4.81 3.22
N ARG A 95 17.52 -3.83 3.56
CA ARG A 95 18.96 -4.04 3.71
C ARG A 95 19.26 -5.09 4.78
N SER A 96 18.48 -5.08 5.87
CA SER A 96 18.61 -6.07 6.94
C SER A 96 18.20 -7.47 6.49
N HIS A 97 17.12 -7.59 5.72
CA HIS A 97 16.66 -8.85 5.12
C HIS A 97 17.70 -9.43 4.16
N MET A 98 18.31 -8.60 3.31
CA MET A 98 19.39 -9.04 2.41
C MET A 98 20.63 -9.54 3.15
N LYS A 99 20.91 -8.98 4.34
CA LYS A 99 22.02 -9.44 5.19
C LYS A 99 21.69 -10.71 5.96
N ARG A 100 20.43 -10.86 6.38
CA ARG A 100 19.97 -11.98 7.21
C ARG A 100 18.57 -12.41 6.79
N VAL A 101 18.52 -13.43 5.96
CA VAL A 101 17.28 -14.10 5.55
C VAL A 101 16.89 -15.13 6.64
N PRO A 102 15.60 -15.22 7.05
CA PRO A 102 15.18 -16.25 8.01
C PRO A 102 15.33 -17.67 7.44
N ALA A 103 15.55 -18.64 8.33
CA ALA A 103 15.52 -20.05 7.96
C ALA A 103 14.17 -20.42 7.33
N GLY A 104 14.19 -21.18 6.22
CA GLY A 104 12.99 -21.57 5.50
C GLY A 104 12.38 -20.50 4.58
N TRP A 105 12.94 -19.29 4.52
CA TRP A 105 12.41 -18.22 3.66
C TRP A 105 12.38 -18.59 2.18
N SER A 106 13.47 -19.18 1.65
CA SER A 106 13.55 -19.61 0.26
C SER A 106 12.47 -20.64 -0.10
N ARG A 107 12.07 -21.47 0.87
CA ARG A 107 10.95 -22.40 0.72
C ARG A 107 9.61 -21.68 0.63
N LEU A 108 9.35 -20.67 1.47
CA LEU A 108 8.13 -19.86 1.35
C LEU A 108 8.07 -19.16 -0.01
N VAL A 109 9.17 -18.53 -0.43
CA VAL A 109 9.28 -17.86 -1.73
C VAL A 109 9.00 -18.84 -2.87
N ALA A 110 9.60 -20.04 -2.83
CA ALA A 110 9.36 -21.08 -3.84
C ALA A 110 7.90 -21.54 -3.87
N GLN A 111 7.25 -21.68 -2.71
CA GLN A 111 5.85 -22.08 -2.62
C GLN A 111 4.90 -21.00 -3.14
N VAL A 112 5.14 -19.72 -2.84
CA VAL A 112 4.37 -18.60 -3.41
C VAL A 112 4.55 -18.52 -4.93
N ARG A 113 5.78 -18.70 -5.44
CA ARG A 113 6.05 -18.78 -6.89
C ARG A 113 5.33 -19.96 -7.55
N ALA A 114 5.35 -21.13 -6.92
CA ALA A 114 4.67 -22.32 -7.42
C ALA A 114 3.15 -22.12 -7.47
N GLU A 115 2.56 -21.53 -6.42
CA GLU A 115 1.13 -21.21 -6.40
C GLU A 115 0.77 -20.18 -7.47
N ARG A 116 1.63 -19.18 -7.70
CA ARG A 116 1.47 -18.20 -8.79
C ARG A 116 1.44 -18.87 -10.15
N ALA A 117 2.38 -19.78 -10.41
CA ALA A 117 2.43 -20.52 -11.68
C ALA A 117 1.22 -21.44 -11.86
N LYS A 118 0.70 -22.00 -10.77
CA LYS A 118 -0.41 -22.97 -10.78
C LYS A 118 -1.78 -22.31 -10.91
N ALA A 119 -2.04 -21.26 -10.15
CA ALA A 119 -3.38 -20.69 -9.94
C ALA A 119 -3.43 -19.16 -10.10
N GLY A 120 -2.34 -18.54 -10.54
CA GLY A 120 -2.26 -17.12 -10.85
C GLY A 120 -1.93 -16.22 -9.66
N ASP A 121 -1.81 -14.92 -9.95
CA ASP A 121 -1.36 -13.90 -9.00
C ASP A 121 -2.26 -13.82 -7.77
N THR A 122 -3.58 -13.84 -7.93
CA THR A 122 -4.53 -13.78 -6.80
C THR A 122 -4.26 -14.89 -5.79
N SER A 123 -4.15 -16.15 -6.23
CA SER A 123 -3.92 -17.28 -5.30
C SER A 123 -2.60 -17.17 -4.56
N ALA A 124 -1.54 -16.75 -5.25
CA ALA A 124 -0.23 -16.52 -4.64
C ALA A 124 -0.25 -15.40 -3.60
N VAL A 125 -1.00 -14.32 -3.85
CA VAL A 125 -1.18 -13.23 -2.88
C VAL A 125 -1.95 -13.68 -1.65
N LEU A 126 -3.05 -14.42 -1.82
CA LEU A 126 -3.79 -15.01 -0.70
C LEU A 126 -2.91 -15.94 0.14
N LEU A 127 -2.06 -16.73 -0.51
CA LEU A 127 -1.13 -17.62 0.16
C LEU A 127 -0.07 -16.85 0.95
N ALA A 128 0.55 -15.83 0.35
CA ALA A 128 1.54 -14.99 1.03
C ALA A 128 0.95 -14.27 2.25
N ASP A 129 -0.26 -13.73 2.11
CA ASP A 129 -1.00 -13.08 3.19
C ASP A 129 -1.24 -14.04 4.36
N SER A 130 -1.80 -15.22 4.05
CA SER A 130 -2.11 -16.26 5.04
C SER A 130 -0.85 -16.76 5.75
N LEU A 131 0.24 -17.02 5.01
CA LEU A 131 1.51 -17.49 5.59
C LEU A 131 2.10 -16.50 6.58
N VAL A 132 2.04 -15.20 6.28
CA VAL A 132 2.59 -14.17 7.18
C VAL A 132 1.68 -13.95 8.38
N ASN A 133 0.35 -14.07 8.22
CA ASN A 133 -0.59 -13.92 9.32
C ASN A 133 -0.53 -15.05 10.36
N GLU A 134 0.17 -16.15 10.09
CA GLU A 134 0.51 -17.19 11.08
C GLU A 134 1.52 -16.72 12.14
N VAL A 135 2.12 -15.53 11.97
CA VAL A 135 2.96 -14.92 13.00
C VAL A 135 2.07 -14.16 13.98
N ARG A 136 2.41 -14.24 15.27
CA ARG A 136 1.65 -13.56 16.34
C ARG A 136 1.78 -12.03 16.25
N TYR A 137 0.65 -11.34 16.41
CA TYR A 137 0.63 -9.90 16.63
C TYR A 137 1.18 -9.57 18.02
N ARG A 138 2.14 -8.65 18.09
CA ARG A 138 2.82 -8.23 19.32
C ARG A 138 3.00 -6.73 19.37
N ASP A 139 2.37 -6.10 20.35
CA ASP A 139 2.53 -4.67 20.67
C ASP A 139 3.91 -4.34 21.25
N GLY A 140 4.22 -3.04 21.31
CA GLY A 140 5.42 -2.52 21.96
C GLY A 140 6.70 -2.67 21.13
N THR A 141 6.59 -2.65 19.79
CA THR A 141 7.77 -2.60 18.91
C THR A 141 8.48 -1.25 19.00
N ASP A 142 9.78 -1.23 18.72
CA ASP A 142 10.67 -0.07 18.86
C ASP A 142 10.47 1.06 17.82
N GLY A 143 9.34 1.07 17.11
CA GLY A 143 9.06 2.04 16.05
C GLY A 143 9.75 1.74 14.71
N SER A 144 10.78 0.89 14.65
CA SER A 144 11.42 0.45 13.39
C SER A 144 10.50 -0.47 12.57
N TYR A 145 10.90 -0.77 11.34
CA TYR A 145 10.24 -1.78 10.51
C TYR A 145 11.06 -3.07 10.59
N TYR A 146 10.46 -4.16 11.04
CA TYR A 146 11.19 -5.41 11.22
C TYR A 146 11.43 -6.10 9.89
N ALA A 147 12.68 -6.50 9.65
CA ALA A 147 12.98 -7.48 8.60
C ALA A 147 12.38 -8.85 8.94
N PRO A 148 12.09 -9.72 7.96
CA PRO A 148 11.45 -11.01 8.17
C PRO A 148 12.16 -11.90 9.21
N ALA A 149 13.49 -11.87 9.27
CA ALA A 149 14.25 -12.63 10.27
C ALA A 149 13.93 -12.22 11.72
N ARG A 150 13.76 -10.92 11.99
CA ARG A 150 13.37 -10.42 13.31
C ARG A 150 11.89 -10.68 13.55
N PHE A 151 11.05 -10.35 12.56
CA PHE A 151 9.61 -10.50 12.64
C PHE A 151 9.18 -11.95 12.94
N PHE A 152 9.78 -12.96 12.29
CA PHE A 152 9.44 -14.38 12.54
C PHE A 152 9.91 -14.87 13.92
N ALA A 153 10.97 -14.27 14.48
CA ALA A 153 11.47 -14.62 15.80
C ALA A 153 10.69 -13.93 16.93
N GLU A 154 10.33 -12.66 16.73
CA GLU A 154 9.81 -11.79 17.80
C GLU A 154 8.31 -11.50 17.70
N GLY A 155 7.69 -11.76 16.55
CA GLY A 155 6.42 -11.14 16.18
C GLY A 155 6.58 -9.66 15.81
N GLY A 156 5.46 -8.96 15.63
CA GLY A 156 5.46 -7.53 15.34
C GLY A 156 4.06 -6.92 15.33
N VAL A 157 3.96 -5.65 14.93
CA VAL A 157 2.68 -4.94 14.76
C VAL A 157 2.34 -4.81 13.27
N CYS A 158 1.21 -4.17 12.94
CA CYS A 158 0.67 -4.07 11.58
C CYS A 158 1.70 -3.73 10.49
N LYS A 159 2.59 -2.76 10.74
CA LYS A 159 3.67 -2.37 9.81
C LYS A 159 4.65 -3.51 9.50
N ASP A 160 4.94 -4.37 10.46
CA ASP A 160 5.91 -5.46 10.33
C ASP A 160 5.31 -6.62 9.52
N PHE A 161 4.02 -6.90 9.70
CA PHE A 161 3.26 -7.80 8.82
C PHE A 161 3.26 -7.28 7.38
N ALA A 162 2.97 -5.99 7.16
CA ALA A 162 2.98 -5.39 5.83
C ALA A 162 4.36 -5.51 5.16
N VAL A 163 5.45 -5.28 5.91
CA VAL A 163 6.83 -5.43 5.44
C VAL A 163 7.16 -6.89 5.09
N ALA A 164 6.79 -7.84 5.95
CA ALA A 164 7.03 -9.26 5.68
C ALA A 164 6.27 -9.75 4.44
N LYS A 165 5.00 -9.35 4.25
CA LYS A 165 4.21 -9.65 3.04
C LYS A 165 4.82 -9.01 1.81
N TYR A 166 5.23 -7.74 1.91
CA TYR A 166 5.88 -7.00 0.82
C TYR A 166 7.13 -7.74 0.34
N LEU A 167 8.02 -8.11 1.27
CA LEU A 167 9.26 -8.81 0.96
C LEU A 167 9.02 -10.22 0.43
N LEU A 168 8.04 -10.95 0.96
CA LEU A 168 7.70 -12.30 0.47
C LEU A 168 7.22 -12.24 -0.99
N LEU A 169 6.32 -11.31 -1.32
CA LEU A 169 5.80 -11.14 -2.68
C LEU A 169 6.88 -10.61 -3.64
N ARG A 170 7.66 -9.61 -3.21
CA ARG A 170 8.80 -9.08 -3.97
C ARG A 170 9.80 -10.19 -4.31
N ASP A 171 10.24 -10.97 -3.32
CA ASP A 171 11.16 -12.08 -3.53
C ASP A 171 10.51 -13.21 -4.36
N ALA A 172 9.19 -13.36 -4.32
CA ALA A 172 8.43 -14.25 -5.21
C ALA A 172 8.29 -13.72 -6.65
N GLY A 173 8.85 -12.55 -6.98
CA GLY A 173 8.90 -12.00 -8.32
C GLY A 173 7.66 -11.18 -8.71
N PHE A 174 6.91 -10.67 -7.74
CA PHE A 174 5.92 -9.62 -8.00
C PHE A 174 6.65 -8.30 -8.28
N ASP A 175 6.16 -7.56 -9.28
CA ASP A 175 6.69 -6.24 -9.60
C ASP A 175 6.46 -5.27 -8.41
N ILE A 176 7.51 -4.56 -8.00
CA ILE A 176 7.44 -3.54 -6.95
C ILE A 176 6.48 -2.40 -7.31
N ALA A 177 6.24 -2.14 -8.60
CA ALA A 177 5.25 -1.20 -9.07
C ALA A 177 3.81 -1.61 -8.68
N ARG A 178 3.57 -2.90 -8.41
CA ARG A 178 2.28 -3.47 -8.02
C ARG A 178 2.13 -3.65 -6.50
N LEU A 179 3.14 -3.26 -5.72
CA LEU A 179 3.15 -3.40 -4.26
C LEU A 179 3.19 -2.01 -3.60
N ARG A 180 2.22 -1.73 -2.73
CA ARG A 180 2.12 -0.45 -2.02
C ARG A 180 1.87 -0.67 -0.53
N LEU A 181 2.80 -0.26 0.31
CA LEU A 181 2.49 -0.10 1.73
C LEU A 181 1.64 1.15 1.88
N VAL A 182 0.63 1.05 2.72
CA VAL A 182 -0.36 2.10 2.94
C VAL A 182 -0.43 2.42 4.41
N SER A 183 -0.12 3.67 4.76
CA SER A 183 -0.29 4.23 6.10
C SER A 183 -1.66 4.89 6.21
N LEU A 184 -2.46 4.39 7.13
CA LEU A 184 -3.81 4.84 7.44
C LEU A 184 -3.79 5.64 8.74
N ALA A 185 -4.39 6.82 8.70
CA ALA A 185 -4.53 7.65 9.87
C ALA A 185 -5.72 7.18 10.74
N PRO A 186 -5.71 7.53 12.04
CA PRO A 186 -6.86 7.34 12.92
C PRO A 186 -8.13 7.94 12.31
N ARG A 187 -9.28 7.26 12.48
CA ARG A 187 -10.59 7.75 12.00
C ARG A 187 -11.09 8.97 12.77
N TYR A 188 -10.72 9.09 14.05
CA TYR A 188 -11.18 10.14 14.94
C TYR A 188 -9.98 10.89 15.52
N ASN A 189 -10.07 12.22 15.58
CA ASN A 189 -9.13 13.03 16.38
C ASN A 189 -9.20 12.50 17.82
N ASN A 190 -8.03 12.19 18.42
CA ASN A 190 -7.79 11.70 19.79
C ASN A 190 -7.56 10.20 20.01
N THR A 191 -7.37 9.39 18.97
CA THR A 191 -6.74 8.06 19.11
C THR A 191 -5.35 8.04 18.45
N PRO A 192 -4.33 8.72 19.04
CA PRO A 192 -2.99 8.81 18.46
C PRO A 192 -2.35 7.43 18.21
N ASP A 193 -2.80 6.40 18.91
CA ASP A 193 -2.28 5.03 18.80
C ASP A 193 -2.97 4.18 17.71
N ASP A 194 -3.93 4.73 16.97
CA ASP A 194 -4.69 4.01 15.93
C ASP A 194 -4.10 4.22 14.52
N TRP A 195 -2.80 4.47 14.40
CA TRP A 195 -2.15 4.39 13.09
C TRP A 195 -2.05 2.95 12.62
N HIS A 196 -2.38 2.72 11.36
CA HIS A 196 -2.38 1.37 10.81
C HIS A 196 -1.62 1.30 9.50
N VAL A 197 -0.90 0.21 9.28
CA VAL A 197 -0.15 -0.01 8.03
C VAL A 197 -0.54 -1.35 7.45
N ILE A 198 -0.95 -1.34 6.18
CA ILE A 198 -1.29 -2.54 5.43
C ILE A 198 -0.48 -2.60 4.14
N LEU A 199 -0.53 -3.74 3.46
CA LEU A 199 -0.06 -3.87 2.08
C LEU A 199 -1.27 -3.86 1.15
N VAL A 200 -1.19 -3.09 0.07
CA VAL A 200 -2.15 -3.10 -1.04
C VAL A 200 -1.43 -3.60 -2.29
N VAL A 201 -2.03 -4.56 -2.98
CA VAL A 201 -1.43 -5.24 -4.15
C VAL A 201 -2.32 -5.08 -5.37
N GLN A 202 -1.79 -4.53 -6.46
CA GLN A 202 -2.48 -4.50 -7.74
C GLN A 202 -2.37 -5.87 -8.42
N ILE A 203 -3.50 -6.46 -8.79
CA ILE A 203 -3.58 -7.71 -9.54
C ILE A 203 -4.03 -7.42 -10.98
N ASP A 204 -3.35 -8.01 -11.96
CA ASP A 204 -3.73 -7.86 -13.36
C ASP A 204 -5.07 -8.55 -13.60
N GLY A 205 -5.98 -7.86 -14.29
CA GLY A 205 -7.34 -8.35 -14.55
C GLY A 205 -8.30 -8.29 -13.35
N ALA A 206 -7.84 -7.91 -12.16
CA ALA A 206 -8.74 -7.62 -11.04
C ALA A 206 -9.37 -6.23 -11.19
N SER A 207 -10.64 -6.10 -10.83
CA SER A 207 -11.37 -4.82 -10.87
C SER A 207 -10.89 -3.84 -9.80
N GLU A 208 -10.32 -4.34 -8.70
CA GLU A 208 -9.79 -3.56 -7.59
C GLU A 208 -8.49 -4.20 -7.09
N PRO A 209 -7.56 -3.40 -6.53
CA PRO A 209 -6.42 -3.95 -5.82
C PRO A 209 -6.87 -4.71 -4.57
N LEU A 210 -6.04 -5.65 -4.10
CA LEU A 210 -6.29 -6.42 -2.88
C LEU A 210 -5.65 -5.74 -1.67
N ALA A 211 -6.37 -5.66 -0.56
CA ALA A 211 -5.87 -5.22 0.73
C ALA A 211 -5.45 -6.42 1.57
N LEU A 212 -4.20 -6.43 2.02
CA LEU A 212 -3.57 -7.46 2.84
C LEU A 212 -3.29 -6.87 4.22
N ASP A 213 -4.05 -7.32 5.21
CA ASP A 213 -4.11 -6.72 6.54
C ASP A 213 -3.53 -7.65 7.61
N SER A 214 -3.02 -7.10 8.72
CA SER A 214 -2.53 -7.90 9.84
C SER A 214 -3.69 -8.40 10.71
N PRO A 215 -3.49 -9.47 11.50
CA PRO A 215 -4.40 -9.80 12.59
C PRO A 215 -4.60 -8.60 13.52
N SER A 216 -5.77 -8.50 14.15
CA SER A 216 -6.00 -7.52 15.21
C SER A 216 -5.12 -7.86 16.42
N ALA A 217 -4.69 -6.83 17.15
CA ALA A 217 -4.10 -7.04 18.47
C ALA A 217 -5.06 -7.89 19.32
N PRO A 218 -4.57 -8.90 20.04
CA PRO A 218 -5.43 -9.66 20.95
C PRO A 218 -6.04 -8.67 21.94
N THR A 219 -7.37 -8.64 22.04
CA THR A 219 -8.05 -7.88 23.08
C THR A 219 -7.49 -8.32 24.42
N ALA A 220 -6.89 -7.39 25.18
CA ALA A 220 -6.18 -7.68 26.43
C ALA A 220 -6.90 -8.79 27.22
N LYS A 221 -6.32 -9.99 27.21
CA LYS A 221 -6.90 -11.16 27.85
C LYS A 221 -6.39 -11.26 29.28
N ARG A 222 -7.29 -11.72 30.16
CA ARG A 222 -7.17 -11.84 31.61
C ARG A 222 -5.85 -12.47 32.05
N ALA A 223 -5.43 -12.15 33.27
CA ALA A 223 -4.15 -12.48 33.92
C ALA A 223 -3.72 -13.96 33.93
N ASP A 224 -4.51 -14.89 33.38
CA ASP A 224 -4.23 -16.33 33.34
C ASP A 224 -3.60 -16.84 32.03
N ASP A 225 -3.47 -16.01 30.98
CA ASP A 225 -2.67 -16.37 29.80
C ASP A 225 -1.16 -16.20 30.13
N THR A 226 -0.64 -17.13 30.93
CA THR A 226 0.76 -17.18 31.30
C THR A 226 1.66 -17.38 30.07
N ALA A 227 2.75 -16.61 30.06
CA ALA A 227 3.72 -16.42 29.00
C ALA A 227 4.40 -17.71 28.51
N ASN A 228 4.65 -17.83 27.19
CA ASN A 228 6.01 -18.05 26.63
C ASN A 228 6.13 -18.38 25.13
N GLU A 229 5.06 -18.44 24.34
CA GLU A 229 5.24 -18.66 22.91
C GLU A 229 5.49 -17.35 22.15
N ALA A 230 6.74 -16.88 22.22
CA ALA A 230 7.28 -15.94 21.25
C ALA A 230 7.51 -16.68 19.93
N GLY A 231 6.97 -16.17 18.82
CA GLY A 231 7.29 -16.66 17.47
C GLY A 231 6.09 -17.03 16.59
N SER A 232 6.41 -17.73 15.49
CA SER A 232 5.48 -18.26 14.49
C SER A 232 4.59 -19.38 15.04
N SER A 233 3.37 -19.54 14.49
CA SER A 233 2.52 -20.70 14.79
C SER A 233 3.23 -22.04 14.51
N ALA A 234 2.77 -23.12 15.17
CA ALA A 234 3.26 -24.47 14.91
C ALA A 234 3.10 -24.89 13.44
N LEU A 235 2.02 -24.40 12.79
CA LEU A 235 1.76 -24.64 11.37
C LEU A 235 2.82 -23.96 10.49
N LEU A 236 3.10 -22.67 10.72
CA LEU A 236 4.16 -21.97 9.99
C LEU A 236 5.53 -22.61 10.24
N GLY A 237 5.83 -23.04 11.47
CA GLY A 237 7.04 -23.81 11.76
C GLY A 237 7.12 -25.14 10.99
N ALA A 238 6.00 -25.85 10.82
CA ALA A 238 5.93 -27.05 9.99
C ALA A 238 6.14 -26.74 8.49
N VAL A 239 5.57 -25.65 7.98
CA VAL A 239 5.78 -25.20 6.59
C VAL A 239 7.24 -24.80 6.36
N LEU A 240 7.81 -23.98 7.25
CA LEU A 240 9.20 -23.53 7.19
C LEU A 240 10.20 -24.68 7.25
N SER A 241 9.90 -25.75 8.01
CA SER A 241 10.70 -26.98 8.07
C SER A 241 10.41 -27.99 6.95
N GLY A 242 9.37 -27.76 6.14
CA GLY A 242 8.99 -28.64 5.03
C GLY A 242 8.19 -29.87 5.46
N ARG A 243 7.73 -29.91 6.71
CA ARG A 243 6.87 -30.97 7.25
C ARG A 243 5.41 -30.81 6.86
N ALA A 244 5.00 -29.61 6.43
CA ALA A 244 3.66 -29.33 5.91
C ALA A 244 3.73 -28.53 4.60
N PRO A 245 2.77 -28.72 3.68
CA PRO A 245 2.66 -27.86 2.50
C PRO A 245 2.15 -26.46 2.90
N ALA A 246 2.63 -25.42 2.23
CA ALA A 246 2.16 -24.05 2.46
C ALA A 246 0.64 -23.90 2.33
N ALA A 247 0.02 -24.58 1.35
CA ALA A 247 -1.43 -24.53 1.15
C ALA A 247 -2.26 -25.01 2.37
N ALA A 248 -1.64 -25.63 3.37
CA ALA A 248 -2.31 -25.95 4.63
C ALA A 248 -2.83 -24.69 5.34
N VAL A 249 -2.13 -23.54 5.25
CA VAL A 249 -2.60 -22.30 5.89
C VAL A 249 -3.89 -21.77 5.28
N LEU A 250 -4.18 -22.10 4.01
CA LEU A 250 -5.41 -21.64 3.34
C LEU A 250 -6.68 -22.32 3.88
N ARG A 251 -6.55 -23.46 4.58
CA ARG A 251 -7.71 -24.19 5.13
C ARG A 251 -8.24 -23.55 6.41
N ALA A 252 -7.37 -22.89 7.16
CA ALA A 252 -7.70 -22.22 8.42
C ALA A 252 -6.77 -21.02 8.61
N PRO A 253 -6.88 -19.99 7.75
CA PRO A 253 -5.96 -18.87 7.75
C PRO A 253 -6.06 -18.10 9.07
N ALA A 254 -4.92 -17.86 9.69
CA ALA A 254 -4.83 -16.90 10.77
C ALA A 254 -5.06 -15.47 10.23
N GLY A 255 -5.80 -14.64 10.98
CA GLY A 255 -5.98 -13.22 10.66
C GLY A 255 -7.06 -12.91 9.61
N PRO A 256 -7.20 -11.62 9.24
CA PRO A 256 -8.14 -11.20 8.20
C PRO A 256 -7.72 -11.76 6.85
N LEU A 257 -8.71 -12.20 6.07
CA LEU A 257 -8.50 -12.59 4.69
C LEU A 257 -8.22 -11.35 3.84
N ALA A 258 -7.24 -11.46 2.95
CA ALA A 258 -7.09 -10.52 1.86
C ALA A 258 -8.40 -10.39 1.06
N ALA A 259 -8.79 -9.15 0.78
CA ALA A 259 -10.06 -8.81 0.16
C ALA A 259 -9.88 -7.69 -0.87
N PRO A 260 -10.77 -7.54 -1.86
CA PRO A 260 -10.84 -6.34 -2.69
C PRO A 260 -10.86 -5.09 -1.81
N LEU A 261 -10.12 -4.05 -2.20
CA LEU A 261 -9.86 -2.87 -1.37
C LEU A 261 -11.15 -2.22 -0.85
N GLY A 262 -12.18 -2.09 -1.68
CA GLY A 262 -13.47 -1.51 -1.30
C GLY A 262 -14.26 -2.35 -0.29
N GLN A 263 -13.97 -3.65 -0.20
CA GLN A 263 -14.60 -4.61 0.72
C GLN A 263 -13.77 -4.84 2.00
N SER A 264 -12.53 -4.32 2.04
CA SER A 264 -11.66 -4.46 3.20
C SER A 264 -12.21 -3.70 4.42
N GLY A 265 -11.93 -4.19 5.63
CA GLY A 265 -12.25 -3.47 6.88
C GLY A 265 -11.57 -2.09 6.99
N GLN A 266 -10.55 -1.87 6.16
CA GLN A 266 -9.75 -0.65 6.08
C GLN A 266 -10.22 0.33 5.00
N ALA A 267 -11.17 -0.06 4.13
CA ALA A 267 -11.65 0.69 2.97
C ALA A 267 -12.00 2.16 3.29
N ARG A 268 -12.64 2.38 4.43
CA ARG A 268 -13.12 3.70 4.89
C ARG A 268 -12.15 4.44 5.80
N ARG A 269 -10.92 3.95 5.97
CA ARG A 269 -9.94 4.67 6.81
C ARG A 269 -9.31 5.82 6.05
N PRO A 270 -9.02 6.96 6.72
CA PRO A 270 -8.34 8.07 6.09
C PRO A 270 -6.93 7.66 5.64
N LEU A 271 -6.63 7.81 4.36
CA LEU A 271 -5.32 7.53 3.80
C LEU A 271 -4.37 8.68 4.08
N ALA A 272 -3.25 8.38 4.76
CA ALA A 272 -2.20 9.37 4.97
C ALA A 272 -1.14 9.31 3.87
N THR A 273 -0.56 8.15 3.63
CA THR A 273 0.57 8.01 2.70
C THR A 273 0.60 6.62 2.09
N VAL A 274 0.93 6.56 0.81
CA VAL A 274 1.22 5.33 0.06
C VAL A 274 2.72 5.32 -0.23
N PHE A 275 3.40 4.21 -0.06
CA PHE A 275 4.86 4.14 -0.26
C PHE A 275 5.36 2.73 -0.60
N ASN A 276 6.57 2.66 -1.16
CA ASN A 276 7.34 1.45 -1.38
C ASN A 276 8.85 1.78 -1.24
N GLU A 277 9.75 0.89 -1.69
CA GLU A 277 11.20 1.15 -1.64
C GLU A 277 11.68 2.27 -2.57
N GLU A 278 10.89 2.68 -3.56
CA GLU A 278 11.23 3.72 -4.55
C GLU A 278 10.83 5.11 -4.08
N GLY A 279 9.73 5.24 -3.33
CA GLY A 279 9.27 6.53 -2.84
C GLY A 279 7.93 6.49 -2.12
N SER A 280 7.31 7.66 -2.01
CA SER A 280 6.07 7.84 -1.28
C SER A 280 5.21 8.95 -1.87
N ARG A 281 3.89 8.73 -1.91
CA ARG A 281 2.91 9.72 -2.29
C ARG A 281 1.91 9.96 -1.17
N SER A 282 1.69 11.23 -0.86
CA SER A 282 0.61 11.64 0.01
C SER A 282 -0.60 12.05 -0.82
N PHE A 283 -1.79 11.72 -0.32
CA PHE A 283 -3.07 12.23 -0.82
C PHE A 283 -3.67 13.25 0.15
N GLU A 284 -2.89 13.68 1.15
CA GLU A 284 -3.26 14.70 2.11
C GLU A 284 -3.37 16.08 1.45
N ARG A 285 -4.29 16.88 1.96
CA ARG A 285 -4.37 18.31 1.67
C ARG A 285 -4.22 19.10 2.97
N ALA A 286 -3.66 20.29 2.87
CA ALA A 286 -3.69 21.21 3.99
C ALA A 286 -5.16 21.47 4.35
N ALA A 287 -5.49 21.39 5.63
CA ALA A 287 -6.78 21.93 6.06
C ALA A 287 -6.79 23.43 5.74
N PRO A 288 -7.88 23.97 5.18
CA PRO A 288 -8.00 25.40 4.95
C PRO A 288 -7.70 26.15 6.25
N GLY A 289 -7.03 27.30 6.14
CA GLY A 289 -6.68 28.09 7.31
C GLY A 289 -7.94 28.46 8.09
N ALA A 290 -7.96 28.19 9.40
CA ALA A 290 -9.01 28.72 10.25
C ALA A 290 -8.86 30.24 10.26
N LEU A 291 -9.77 30.97 9.61
CA LEU A 291 -9.94 32.39 9.91
C LEU A 291 -10.39 32.46 11.37
N ARG A 292 -9.44 32.77 12.27
CA ARG A 292 -9.79 33.15 13.64
C ARG A 292 -10.58 34.46 13.54
N ARG A 293 -11.90 34.38 13.46
CA ARG A 293 -12.74 35.49 13.92
C ARG A 293 -12.41 35.67 15.39
N ALA A 294 -11.89 36.85 15.75
CA ALA A 294 -11.73 37.25 17.13
C ALA A 294 -13.05 36.96 17.86
N SER A 295 -13.00 36.08 18.85
CA SER A 295 -14.17 35.62 19.59
C SER A 295 -14.78 36.79 20.35
N ALA A 296 -15.91 37.32 19.88
CA ALA A 296 -16.85 37.95 20.78
C ALA A 296 -17.38 36.84 21.71
N ALA A 297 -17.28 37.08 23.01
CA ALA A 297 -17.53 36.11 24.06
C ALA A 297 -18.91 35.44 23.93
N GLY A 298 -18.94 34.12 24.14
CA GLY A 298 -20.16 33.40 24.47
C GLY A 298 -20.96 32.84 23.29
N ARG A 299 -20.39 31.84 22.59
CA ARG A 299 -21.07 30.62 22.10
C ARG A 299 -20.08 29.80 21.28
N SER A 300 -20.16 28.46 21.39
CA SER A 300 -19.44 27.50 20.55
C SER A 300 -19.74 27.77 19.08
N ALA A 301 -18.93 28.62 18.45
CA ALA A 301 -19.03 28.92 17.03
C ALA A 301 -18.31 27.81 16.28
N SER A 302 -19.06 27.07 15.48
CA SER A 302 -18.51 26.15 14.47
C SER A 302 -17.41 26.91 13.71
N ALA A 303 -16.18 26.42 13.76
CA ALA A 303 -15.08 27.03 13.02
C ALA A 303 -15.48 27.12 11.54
N MET A 304 -15.38 28.34 10.99
CA MET A 304 -15.62 28.61 9.58
C MET A 304 -14.26 28.62 8.89
N TYR A 305 -14.07 27.72 7.94
CA TYR A 305 -12.83 27.62 7.17
C TYR A 305 -13.05 28.23 5.79
N VAL A 306 -11.97 28.50 5.05
CA VAL A 306 -12.01 29.06 3.70
C VAL A 306 -11.00 28.33 2.81
N ASP A 307 -11.36 27.78 1.65
CA ASP A 307 -10.37 27.18 0.72
C ASP A 307 -9.39 28.20 0.15
N GLU A 308 -8.43 27.66 -0.59
CA GLU A 308 -7.59 28.34 -1.56
C GLU A 308 -8.37 29.19 -2.58
N MET A 309 -9.68 29.00 -2.76
CA MET A 309 -10.55 29.78 -3.68
C MET A 309 -11.35 30.90 -2.98
N GLY A 310 -11.34 30.95 -1.64
CA GLY A 310 -12.07 31.98 -0.88
C GLY A 310 -13.47 31.57 -0.42
N ASP A 311 -13.90 30.33 -0.64
CA ASP A 311 -15.25 29.85 -0.32
C ASP A 311 -15.36 29.41 1.15
N PRO A 312 -16.35 29.93 1.92
CA PRO A 312 -16.45 29.64 3.34
C PRO A 312 -17.27 28.36 3.64
N TRP A 313 -16.87 27.62 4.68
CA TRP A 313 -17.53 26.35 5.04
C TRP A 313 -17.49 26.01 6.52
N LYS A 314 -18.36 25.06 6.92
CA LYS A 314 -18.54 24.59 8.29
C LYS A 314 -18.22 23.10 8.39
N VAL A 315 -17.38 22.73 9.35
CA VAL A 315 -17.16 21.34 9.77
C VAL A 315 -18.31 20.93 10.67
N ASP A 316 -18.92 19.77 10.41
CA ASP A 316 -19.96 19.26 11.29
C ASP A 316 -19.36 18.74 12.61
N ARG A 317 -20.22 18.40 13.58
CA ARG A 317 -19.75 17.94 14.90
C ARG A 317 -19.07 16.56 14.87
N THR A 318 -19.12 15.85 13.75
CA THR A 318 -18.49 14.54 13.59
C THR A 318 -17.06 14.64 13.07
N GLY A 319 -16.60 15.83 12.69
CA GLY A 319 -15.30 16.02 12.01
C GLY A 319 -15.33 15.59 10.54
N THR A 320 -16.54 15.37 10.00
CA THR A 320 -16.74 15.01 8.60
C THR A 320 -16.99 16.28 7.79
N PHE A 321 -16.32 16.43 6.65
CA PHE A 321 -16.60 17.50 5.71
C PHE A 321 -17.69 17.05 4.73
N PRO A 322 -18.85 17.73 4.65
CA PRO A 322 -19.83 17.42 3.61
C PRO A 322 -19.24 17.71 2.22
N LYS A 323 -19.17 16.66 1.39
CA LYS A 323 -18.93 16.62 -0.07
C LYS A 323 -18.10 17.78 -0.63
N TRP A 324 -16.82 17.53 -0.84
CA TRP A 324 -16.00 18.31 -1.77
C TRP A 324 -16.60 18.21 -3.19
N ARG A 325 -16.83 19.35 -3.84
CA ARG A 325 -16.88 19.44 -5.30
C ARG A 325 -15.57 20.09 -5.71
N VAL A 326 -14.74 19.40 -6.48
CA VAL A 326 -13.65 20.12 -7.17
C VAL A 326 -14.29 21.07 -8.16
N ALA A 327 -13.89 22.34 -8.09
CA ALA A 327 -14.28 23.36 -9.03
C ALA A 327 -14.20 22.78 -10.46
N THR A 328 -15.31 22.83 -11.18
CA THR A 328 -15.31 22.59 -12.61
C THR A 328 -14.28 23.55 -13.22
N GLU A 329 -13.44 23.06 -14.15
CA GLU A 329 -12.80 23.95 -15.11
C GLU A 329 -13.93 24.71 -15.80
N GLN A 330 -14.24 25.89 -15.30
CA GLN A 330 -15.08 26.82 -16.01
C GLN A 330 -14.22 27.29 -17.17
N THR A 331 -14.49 26.70 -18.32
CA THR A 331 -13.99 27.07 -19.63
C THR A 331 -13.85 28.58 -19.69
N ARG A 332 -12.62 29.07 -19.91
CA ARG A 332 -12.39 30.40 -20.46
C ARG A 332 -13.04 30.43 -21.85
N GLN A 333 -14.34 30.64 -21.89
CA GLN A 333 -15.09 31.02 -23.07
C GLN A 333 -16.07 32.10 -22.64
N THR A 334 -16.14 33.16 -23.44
CA THR A 334 -16.71 34.50 -23.17
C THR A 334 -15.75 35.37 -22.35
N SER A 335 -15.12 36.42 -22.88
CA SER A 335 -15.61 37.39 -23.86
C SER A 335 -14.48 37.91 -24.74
N ALA A 336 -14.50 37.53 -26.01
CA ALA A 336 -13.79 38.21 -27.08
C ALA A 336 -14.71 38.28 -28.30
N ILE A 337 -15.95 38.77 -28.11
CA ILE A 337 -16.82 39.24 -29.19
C ILE A 337 -17.71 40.33 -28.58
N GLY A 338 -17.57 41.56 -29.05
CA GLY A 338 -18.36 42.70 -28.61
C GLY A 338 -17.71 44.01 -29.04
N SER A 339 -17.96 44.33 -30.32
CA SER A 339 -17.67 45.53 -31.10
C SER A 339 -17.54 46.86 -30.35
#